data_AF-A0A924PHU7-F1
#
_entry.id   AF-A0A924PHU7-F1
#
_cell.length_a   1.000
_cell.length_b   1.000
_cell.length_c   1.000
_cell.angle_alpha   90.00
_cell.angle_beta   90.00
_cell.angle_gamma   90.00
#
_symmetry.space_group_name_H-M   'P 1'
#
loop_
_entity.id
_entity.type
_entity.pdbx_description
1 polymer ?
#
loop_
_entity_poly.entity_id
_entity_poly.type
_entity_poly.pdbx_seq_one_letter_code
_entity_poly.pdbx_strand_id
1 'polypeptide(L)' 'MKKILLACLLASMSSLAIAHPGHGLESAYAGFMHPLTGWDHLLVMLAVGLWASKIGGNARWQLPLTFMLLM' A
#
# COMPACT_ATOMS: atom_id res chain seq x y z
N MET A 1 -35.57 10.30 -2.75
CA MET A 1 -35.39 9.43 -3.95
C MET A 1 -34.07 9.67 -4.67
N LYS A 2 -33.73 10.91 -5.08
CA LYS A 2 -32.48 11.22 -5.81
C LYS A 2 -31.19 10.75 -5.10
N LYS A 3 -31.10 10.88 -3.77
CA LYS A 3 -29.94 10.44 -2.97
C LYS A 3 -29.75 8.92 -2.96
N ILE A 4 -30.86 8.17 -2.95
CA ILE A 4 -30.86 6.70 -2.98
C ILE A 4 -30.42 6.23 -4.38
N LEU A 5 -30.92 6.90 -5.42
CA LEU A 5 -30.51 6.63 -6.80
C LEU A 5 -29.01 6.87 -7.00
N LEU A 6 -28.48 7.97 -6.44
CA LEU A 6 -27.05 8.28 -6.48
C LEU A 6 -26.22 7.24 -5.73
N ALA A 7 -26.66 6.81 -4.55
CA ALA A 7 -25.98 5.77 -3.78
C ALA A 7 -25.93 4.42 -4.52
N CYS A 8 -27.03 4.00 -5.15
CA CYS A 8 -27.05 2.80 -5.98
C CYS A 8 -26.12 2.92 -7.20
N LEU A 9 -26.05 4.10 -7.82
CA LEU A 9 -25.15 4.35 -8.94
C LEU A 9 -23.68 4.26 -8.52
N LEU A 10 -23.31 4.86 -7.38
CA LEU A 10 -21.93 4.76 -6.84
C LEU A 10 -21.57 3.32 -6.44
N ALA A 11 -22.50 2.56 -5.87
CA ALA A 11 -22.28 1.16 -5.52
C ALA A 11 -22.06 0.27 -6.77
N SER A 12 -22.76 0.59 -7.88
CA SER A 12 -22.59 -0.11 -9.16
C SER A 12 -21.27 0.21 -9.89
N MET A 13 -20.54 1.23 -9.44
CA MET A 13 -19.21 1.58 -9.94
C MET A 13 -18.08 0.83 -9.23
N SER A 14 -18.40 -0.08 -8.30
CA SER A 14 -17.41 -1.02 -7.78
C SER A 14 -16.95 -1.91 -8.94
N SER A 15 -15.78 -1.60 -9.50
CA SER A 15 -15.12 -2.46 -10.48
C SER A 15 -14.99 -3.86 -9.91
N LEU A 16 -15.11 -4.89 -10.76
CA LEU A 16 -14.70 -6.23 -10.37
C LEU A 16 -13.22 -6.15 -9.99
N ALA A 17 -12.89 -6.44 -8.74
CA ALA A 17 -11.53 -6.78 -8.38
C ALA A 17 -11.21 -8.08 -9.12
N ILE A 18 -10.56 -7.97 -10.30
CA ILE A 18 -9.94 -9.11 -10.97
C ILE A 18 -8.77 -9.54 -10.08
N ALA A 19 -9.08 -10.33 -9.06
CA ALA A 19 -8.11 -11.00 -8.20
C ALA A 19 -7.70 -12.34 -8.80
N HIS A 20 -7.52 -12.41 -10.13
CA HIS A 20 -7.04 -13.63 -10.77
C HIS A 20 -5.61 -13.42 -11.29
N PRO A 21 -4.59 -13.62 -10.43
CA PRO A 21 -3.25 -13.79 -10.93
C PRO A 21 -3.20 -15.20 -11.53
N GLY A 22 -2.88 -15.29 -12.82
CA GLY A 22 -2.50 -16.58 -13.42
C GLY A 22 -1.46 -17.26 -12.53
N HIS A 23 -1.64 -18.56 -12.31
CA HIS A 23 -0.98 -19.40 -11.29
C HIS A 23 0.57 -19.41 -11.30
N GLY A 24 1.22 -18.30 -10.92
CA GLY A 24 2.68 -18.22 -10.86
C GLY A 24 3.26 -17.38 -9.71
N LEU A 25 2.47 -16.50 -9.09
CA LEU A 25 2.95 -15.51 -8.11
C LEU A 25 2.16 -15.46 -6.78
N GLU A 26 1.27 -16.42 -6.50
CA GLU A 26 0.46 -16.47 -5.26
C GLU A 26 1.14 -17.18 -4.07
N SER A 27 2.47 -17.22 -4.03
CA SER A 27 3.13 -17.77 -2.84
C SER A 27 3.13 -16.71 -1.73
N ALA A 28 2.89 -17.11 -0.48
CA ALA A 28 3.12 -16.26 0.68
C ALA A 28 4.53 -15.62 0.65
N TYR A 29 5.49 -16.31 0.02
CA TYR A 29 6.83 -15.80 -0.26
C TYR A 29 6.85 -14.62 -1.25
N ALA A 30 6.09 -14.65 -2.34
CA ALA A 30 5.98 -13.53 -3.27
C ALA A 30 5.32 -12.31 -2.60
N GLY A 31 4.29 -12.53 -1.77
CA GLY A 31 3.70 -11.47 -0.94
C GLY A 31 4.70 -10.90 0.08
N PHE A 32 5.48 -11.76 0.73
CA PHE A 32 6.55 -11.35 1.66
C PHE A 32 7.69 -10.59 0.97
N MET A 33 8.03 -10.96 -0.26
CA MET A 33 9.07 -10.30 -1.05
C MET A 33 8.57 -9.05 -1.78
N HIS A 34 7.25 -8.84 -1.87
CA HIS A 34 6.67 -7.72 -2.61
C HIS A 34 7.15 -6.36 -2.10
N PRO A 35 7.16 -6.05 -0.79
CA PRO A 35 7.65 -4.75 -0.31
C PRO A 35 9.13 -4.49 -0.60
N LEU A 36 9.92 -5.56 -0.78
CA LEU A 36 11.36 -5.48 -1.04
C LEU A 36 11.70 -5.43 -2.53
N THR A 37 10.77 -5.86 -3.39
CA THR A 37 10.96 -5.96 -4.84
C THR A 37 10.09 -4.98 -5.63
N GLY A 38 9.04 -4.44 -5.00
CA GLY A 38 8.09 -3.49 -5.56
C GLY A 38 8.63 -2.07 -5.59
N TRP A 39 8.59 -1.43 -6.76
CA TRP A 39 9.04 -0.04 -6.94
C TRP A 39 8.22 0.95 -6.12
N ASP A 40 6.92 0.69 -5.97
CA ASP A 40 6.02 1.48 -5.14
C ASP A 40 6.49 1.52 -3.68
N HIS A 41 6.80 0.37 -3.08
CA HIS A 41 7.28 0.29 -1.70
C HIS A 41 8.66 0.91 -1.55
N LEU A 42 9.59 0.64 -2.48
CA LEU A 42 10.93 1.23 -2.44
C LEU A 42 10.90 2.76 -2.52
N LEU A 43 10.06 3.33 -3.40
CA LEU A 43 9.89 4.78 -3.50
C LEU A 43 9.29 5.36 -2.21
N VAL A 44 8.33 4.67 -1.59
CA VAL A 44 7.76 5.12 -0.31
C VAL A 44 8.78 5.00 0.83
N MET A 45 9.54 3.91 0.93
CA MET A 45 10.61 3.75 1.92
C MET A 45 11.65 4.87 1.81
N LEU A 46 12.04 5.23 0.58
CA LEU A 46 12.93 6.36 0.33
C LEU A 46 12.29 7.68 0.80
N ALA A 47 11.04 7.93 0.43
CA ALA A 47 10.33 9.15 0.82
C ALA A 47 10.18 9.27 2.35
N VAL A 48 9.82 8.18 3.04
CA VAL A 48 9.72 8.11 4.50
C VAL A 48 11.09 8.33 5.15
N GLY A 49 12.16 7.77 4.60
CA GLY A 49 13.53 7.99 5.09
C GLY A 49 13.98 9.45 4.97
N LEU A 50 13.72 10.08 3.82
CA LEU A 50 13.98 11.51 3.61
C LEU A 50 13.15 12.38 4.56
N TRP A 51 11.89 12.02 4.79
CA TRP A 51 11.01 12.73 5.72
C TRP A 51 11.48 12.60 7.17
N ALA A 52 11.86 11.39 7.59
CA ALA A 52 12.42 11.11 8.91
C ALA A 52 13.72 11.87 9.16
N SER A 53 14.58 11.98 8.15
CA SER A 53 15.80 12.79 8.19
C SER A 53 15.51 14.27 8.44
N LYS A 54 14.47 14.82 7.78
CA LYS A 54 14.02 16.21 7.95
C LYS A 54 13.43 16.49 9.34
N ILE A 55 12.67 15.56 9.91
CA ILE A 55 12.10 15.72 11.26
C ILE A 55 13.22 15.70 12.32
N GLY A 56 14.22 14.84 12.16
CA GLY A 56 15.33 14.73 13.10
C GLY A 56 14.97 13.98 14.39
N GLY A 57 15.90 13.98 15.37
CA GLY A 57 15.71 13.30 16.65
C GLY A 57 15.44 11.80 16.51
N ASN A 58 14.55 11.27 17.36
CA ASN A 58 14.17 9.85 17.37
C ASN A 58 13.35 9.44 16.13
N ALA A 59 12.69 10.39 15.47
CA ALA A 59 11.87 10.12 14.29
C ALA A 59 12.69 9.52 13.14
N ARG A 60 14.00 9.82 13.08
CA ARG A 60 14.97 9.22 12.13
C ARG A 60 14.95 7.69 12.13
N TRP A 61 14.69 7.09 13.28
CA TRP A 61 14.63 5.64 13.45
C TRP A 61 13.20 5.13 13.59
N GLN A 62 12.35 5.86 14.30
CA GLN A 62 10.98 5.43 14.56
C GLN A 62 10.17 5.33 13.27
N LEU A 63 10.20 6.34 12.39
CA LEU A 63 9.38 6.36 11.18
C LEU A 63 9.68 5.19 10.23
N PRO A 64 10.95 4.93 9.83
CA PRO A 64 11.25 3.79 8.97
C PRO A 64 10.92 2.45 9.61
N LEU A 65 11.16 2.28 10.91
CA LEU A 65 10.88 1.04 11.63
C LEU A 65 9.37 0.77 11.74
N THR A 66 8.58 1.77 12.13
CA THR A 66 7.12 1.61 12.21
C THR A 66 6.50 1.37 10.85
N PHE A 67 7.07 1.99 9.80
CA PHE A 67 6.67 1.71 8.43
C PHE A 67 6.92 0.24 8.11
N MET A 68 8.16 -0.26 8.24
CA MET A 68 8.50 -1.65 7.93
C MET A 68 7.71 -2.70 8.74
N LEU A 69 7.29 -2.37 9.97
CA LEU A 69 6.51 -3.29 10.82
C LEU A 69 5.02 -3.38 10.46
N LEU A 70 4.45 -2.34 9.84
CA LEU A 70 3.01 -2.24 9.57
C LEU A 70 2.64 -2.48 8.11
N MET A 71 3.62 -2.52 7.21
CA MET A 71 3.47 -2.85 5.79
C MET A 71 3.25 -4.35 5.62
#